data_AF-A0A7S3NUW6-F1
#
_entry.id   AF-A0A7S3NUW6-F1
#
_cell.length_a   1.000
_cell.length_b   1.000
_cell.length_c   1.000
_cell.angle_alpha   90.00
_cell.angle_beta   90.00
_cell.angle_gamma   90.00
#
_symmetry.space_group_name_H-M   'P 1'
#
loop_
_entity.id
_entity.type
_entity.pdbx_description
1 polymer ?
#
loop_
_entity_poly.entity_id
_entity_poly.type
_entity_poly.pdbx_seq_one_letter_code
_entity_poly.pdbx_strand_id
1 'polypeptide(L)'
;MALLLMEAMPEKNDRVTKMIIDSKQKLSDGYQKLTTFETDTGGYEWFGESPGHEALTAYGLMQFNEMKKVLGEVDQGMIDRTTDWILGKRDGKGGFNMNSHGLDSFGSPPPDLSDAYILWVLTSIGKDIDLEKEIKKNIEKAKAQGDS
;
A
#
# COMPACT_ATOMS: atom_id res chain seq x y z
N MET A 1 9.12 -3.63 10.56
CA MET A 1 9.36 -4.50 11.74
C MET A 1 10.77 -4.37 12.33
N ALA A 2 11.87 -4.58 11.57
CA ALA A 2 13.23 -4.57 12.14
C ALA A 2 13.61 -3.28 12.89
N LEU A 3 13.22 -2.10 12.37
CA LEU A 3 13.49 -0.82 13.02
C LEU A 3 12.76 -0.66 14.36
N LEU A 4 11.48 -1.07 14.44
CA LEU A 4 10.70 -1.09 15.69
C LEU A 4 11.34 -2.02 16.73
N LEU A 5 11.83 -3.19 16.29
CA LEU A 5 12.52 -4.13 17.18
C LEU A 5 13.81 -3.53 17.75
N MET A 6 14.58 -2.83 16.91
CA MET A 6 15.81 -2.16 17.36
C MET A 6 15.52 -1.03 18.37
N GLU A 7 14.41 -0.29 18.21
CA GLU A 7 13.99 0.75 19.17
C GLU A 7 13.51 0.18 20.51
N ALA A 8 12.88 -0.99 20.49
CA ALA A 8 12.36 -1.66 21.69
C ALA A 8 13.44 -2.38 22.52
N MET A 9 14.71 -2.37 22.07
CA MET A 9 15.80 -3.04 22.77
C MET A 9 16.08 -2.36 24.14
N PRO A 10 16.18 -3.12 25.24
CA PRO A 10 16.33 -2.58 26.58
C PRO A 10 17.70 -1.96 26.87
N GLU A 11 18.74 -2.39 26.14
CA GLU A 11 20.09 -1.82 26.27
C GLU A 11 20.39 -0.80 25.17
N LYS A 12 20.72 0.43 25.58
CA LYS A 12 21.20 1.47 24.66
C LYS A 12 22.66 1.21 24.32
N ASN A 13 22.88 0.55 23.19
CA ASN A 13 24.19 0.41 22.57
C ASN A 13 24.39 1.54 21.54
N ASP A 14 25.49 2.30 21.64
CA ASP A 14 25.78 3.44 20.74
C ASP A 14 25.81 3.03 19.26
N ARG A 15 26.30 1.83 18.95
CA ARG A 15 26.32 1.30 17.58
C ARG A 15 24.91 1.03 17.06
N VAL A 16 24.04 0.48 17.91
CA VAL A 16 22.63 0.23 17.57
C VAL A 16 21.89 1.55 17.41
N THR A 17 22.13 2.51 18.31
CA THR A 17 21.55 3.85 18.24
C THR A 17 21.92 4.55 16.93
N LYS A 18 23.21 4.50 16.54
CA LYS A 18 23.66 5.04 15.27
C LYS A 18 22.99 4.34 14.07
N MET A 19 22.86 3.01 14.10
CA MET A 19 22.15 2.27 13.05
C MET A 19 20.68 2.69 12.94
N ILE A 20 19.98 2.90 14.05
CA ILE A 20 18.59 3.37 14.06
C ILE A 20 18.48 4.74 13.39
N ILE A 21 19.36 5.68 13.75
CA ILE A 21 19.39 7.03 13.18
C ILE A 21 19.64 6.97 11.66
N ASP A 22 20.68 6.25 11.24
CA ASP A 22 21.05 6.12 9.83
C ASP A 22 19.92 5.44 9.01
N SER A 23 19.25 4.44 9.59
CA SER A 23 18.11 3.77 8.97
C SER A 23 16.89 4.68 8.85
N LYS A 24 16.59 5.48 9.88
CA LYS A 24 15.51 6.47 9.83
C LYS A 24 15.75 7.53 8.77
N GLN A 25 16.97 8.06 8.66
CA GLN A 25 17.31 9.03 7.63
C GLN A 25 17.06 8.47 6.22
N LYS A 26 17.56 7.26 5.94
CA LYS A 26 17.34 6.60 4.63
C LYS A 26 15.87 6.36 4.33
N LEU A 27 15.08 6.01 5.35
CA LEU A 27 13.64 5.84 5.19
C LEU A 27 12.93 7.18 4.92
N SER A 28 13.32 8.26 5.60
CA SER A 28 12.82 9.62 5.33
C SER A 28 13.15 10.06 3.90
N ASP A 29 14.39 9.90 3.45
CA ASP A 29 14.82 10.24 2.09
C ASP A 29 14.03 9.42 1.04
N GLY A 30 13.84 8.12 1.33
CA GLY A 30 13.02 7.23 0.52
C GLY A 30 11.56 7.65 0.45
N TYR A 31 10.98 8.06 1.58
CA TYR A 31 9.62 8.59 1.65
C TYR A 31 9.45 9.83 0.78
N GLN A 32 10.34 10.82 0.91
CA GLN A 32 10.32 12.03 0.09
C GLN A 32 10.41 11.70 -1.40
N LYS A 33 11.25 10.74 -1.79
CA LYS A 33 11.36 10.30 -3.19
C LYS A 33 10.10 9.57 -3.65
N LEU A 34 9.52 8.69 -2.84
CA LEU A 34 8.32 7.94 -3.21
C LEU A 34 7.11 8.87 -3.41
N THR A 35 6.99 9.94 -2.63
CA THR A 35 5.90 10.92 -2.79
C THR A 35 5.92 11.65 -4.12
N THR A 36 7.05 11.70 -4.84
CA THR A 36 7.10 12.36 -6.16
C THR A 36 6.44 11.56 -7.28
N PHE A 37 6.07 10.30 -7.02
CA PHE A 37 5.34 9.44 -7.96
C PHE A 37 3.82 9.53 -7.81
N GLU A 38 3.35 10.39 -6.89
CA GLU A 38 1.92 10.69 -6.76
C GLU A 38 1.45 11.49 -7.98
N THR A 39 0.36 11.03 -8.57
CA THR A 39 -0.32 11.67 -9.70
C THR A 39 -1.18 12.84 -9.23
N ASP A 40 -1.60 13.68 -10.15
CA ASP A 40 -2.53 14.80 -9.88
C ASP A 40 -3.89 14.36 -9.30
N THR A 41 -4.29 13.11 -9.53
CA THR A 41 -5.52 12.53 -8.98
C THR A 41 -5.34 11.87 -7.60
N GLY A 42 -4.10 11.72 -7.09
CA GLY A 42 -3.78 11.09 -5.80
C GLY A 42 -3.45 9.59 -5.85
N GLY A 43 -3.55 8.95 -7.02
CA GLY A 43 -2.98 7.62 -7.25
C GLY A 43 -1.46 7.68 -7.48
N TYR A 44 -0.78 6.54 -7.56
CA TYR A 44 0.67 6.45 -7.83
C TYR A 44 0.98 5.76 -9.16
N GLU A 45 2.01 6.23 -9.85
CA GLU A 45 2.44 5.76 -11.17
C GLU A 45 3.98 5.72 -11.27
N TRP A 46 4.54 4.85 -12.13
CA TRP A 46 5.99 4.63 -12.27
C TRP A 46 6.80 5.86 -12.68
N PHE A 47 6.20 6.77 -13.44
CA PHE A 47 6.81 7.99 -13.98
C PHE A 47 5.98 9.26 -13.68
N GLY A 48 4.92 9.13 -12.87
CA GLY A 48 4.05 10.23 -12.46
C GLY A 48 2.99 10.61 -13.50
N GLU A 49 2.74 9.76 -14.50
CA GLU A 49 1.64 9.95 -15.44
C GLU A 49 0.27 9.66 -14.81
N SER A 50 -0.80 10.21 -15.37
CA SER A 50 -2.17 10.04 -14.88
C SER A 50 -3.00 9.24 -15.90
N PRO A 51 -3.90 8.34 -15.45
CA PRO A 51 -4.23 8.03 -14.06
C PRO A 51 -3.24 7.05 -13.40
N GLY A 52 -3.14 7.09 -12.08
CA GLY A 52 -2.33 6.15 -11.30
C GLY A 52 -2.72 4.67 -11.50
N HIS A 53 -1.82 3.76 -11.14
CA HIS A 53 -1.99 2.31 -11.26
C HIS A 53 -2.44 1.70 -9.92
N GLU A 54 -3.51 0.90 -9.91
CA GLU A 54 -4.19 0.46 -8.68
C GLU A 54 -3.28 -0.35 -7.75
N ALA A 55 -2.61 -1.37 -8.30
CA ALA A 55 -1.71 -2.22 -7.49
C ALA A 55 -0.50 -1.45 -6.93
N LEU A 56 0.02 -0.47 -7.69
CA LEU A 56 1.15 0.36 -7.25
C LEU A 56 0.70 1.34 -6.17
N THR A 57 -0.49 1.92 -6.36
CA THR A 57 -1.12 2.80 -5.37
C THR A 57 -1.38 2.06 -4.06
N ALA A 58 -1.90 0.83 -4.12
CA ALA A 58 -2.07 -0.02 -2.93
C ALA A 58 -0.74 -0.37 -2.27
N TYR A 59 0.29 -0.70 -3.06
CA TYR A 59 1.64 -0.92 -2.52
C TYR A 59 2.18 0.31 -1.80
N GLY A 60 2.05 1.51 -2.41
CA GLY A 60 2.41 2.78 -1.79
C GLY A 60 1.69 3.00 -0.47
N LEU A 61 0.35 2.88 -0.47
CA LEU A 61 -0.48 3.04 0.73
C LEU A 61 -0.01 2.15 1.88
N MET A 62 0.23 0.86 1.61
CA MET A 62 0.78 -0.07 2.61
C MET A 62 2.14 0.41 3.14
N GLN A 63 3.06 0.77 2.26
CA GLN A 63 4.41 1.22 2.64
C GLN A 63 4.35 2.49 3.49
N PHE A 64 3.57 3.49 3.09
CA PHE A 64 3.44 4.74 3.83
C PHE A 64 2.80 4.53 5.21
N ASN A 65 1.77 3.69 5.29
CA ASN A 65 1.16 3.35 6.57
C ASN A 65 2.16 2.66 7.52
N GLU A 66 3.00 1.76 7.02
CA GLU A 66 4.07 1.14 7.82
C GLU A 66 5.17 2.13 8.20
N MET A 67 5.59 3.00 7.29
CA MET A 67 6.58 4.05 7.56
C MET A 67 6.09 5.02 8.63
N LYS A 68 4.79 5.33 8.67
CA LYS A 68 4.21 6.22 9.68
C LYS A 68 4.48 5.71 11.11
N LYS A 69 4.45 4.39 11.32
CA LYS A 69 4.69 3.76 12.63
C LYS A 69 6.11 3.97 13.16
N VAL A 70 7.08 4.25 12.29
CA VAL A 70 8.51 4.37 12.64
C VAL A 70 9.10 5.77 12.48
N LEU A 71 8.64 6.54 11.48
CA LEU A 71 9.15 7.89 11.21
C LEU A 71 8.37 8.97 11.95
N GLY A 72 7.06 8.80 12.12
CA GLY A 72 6.18 9.82 12.71
C GLY A 72 5.90 11.05 11.83
N GLU A 73 6.66 11.26 10.75
CA GLU A 73 6.55 12.42 9.85
C GLU A 73 5.80 12.13 8.53
N VAL A 74 5.25 10.94 8.36
CA VAL A 74 4.44 10.59 7.17
C VAL A 74 3.13 11.38 7.17
N ASP A 75 2.82 12.03 6.05
CA ASP A 75 1.62 12.86 5.89
C ASP A 75 0.35 11.99 5.95
N GLN A 76 -0.48 12.22 6.98
CA GLN A 76 -1.75 11.52 7.11
C GLN A 76 -2.73 11.89 6.00
N GLY A 77 -2.73 13.14 5.54
CA GLY A 77 -3.58 13.58 4.43
C GLY A 77 -3.24 12.83 3.14
N MET A 78 -2.00 12.37 2.99
CA MET A 78 -1.56 11.53 1.87
C MET A 78 -2.10 10.13 1.96
N ILE A 79 -2.01 9.52 3.14
CA ILE A 79 -2.60 8.21 3.38
C ILE A 79 -4.11 8.25 3.14
N ASP A 80 -4.79 9.31 3.59
CA ASP A 80 -6.23 9.48 3.44
C ASP A 80 -6.62 9.60 1.96
N ARG A 81 -6.03 10.55 1.22
CA ARG A 81 -6.35 10.74 -0.21
C ARG A 81 -5.99 9.54 -1.08
N THR A 82 -4.89 8.84 -0.76
CA THR A 82 -4.52 7.60 -1.45
C THR A 82 -5.53 6.49 -1.17
N THR A 83 -6.01 6.37 0.08
CA THR A 83 -7.07 5.43 0.45
C THR A 83 -8.35 5.73 -0.31
N ASP A 84 -8.78 7.00 -0.32
CA ASP A 84 -10.00 7.42 -1.01
C ASP A 84 -9.91 7.19 -2.52
N TRP A 85 -8.75 7.42 -3.12
CA TRP A 85 -8.51 7.11 -4.52
C TRP A 85 -8.74 5.62 -4.82
N ILE A 86 -8.17 4.71 -4.02
CA ILE A 86 -8.39 3.26 -4.17
C ILE A 86 -9.87 2.89 -3.97
N LEU A 87 -10.52 3.47 -2.95
CA LEU A 87 -11.93 3.20 -2.68
C LEU A 87 -12.85 3.70 -3.79
N GLY A 88 -12.46 4.76 -4.50
CA GLY A 88 -13.11 5.25 -5.72
C GLY A 88 -12.98 4.30 -6.91
N LYS A 89 -12.07 3.33 -6.86
CA LYS A 89 -11.91 2.29 -7.89
C LYS A 89 -12.81 1.08 -7.69
N ARG A 90 -13.56 0.99 -6.59
CA ARG A 90 -14.51 -0.13 -6.37
C ARG A 90 -15.48 -0.25 -7.54
N ASP A 91 -15.69 -1.47 -8.00
CA ASP A 91 -16.56 -1.78 -9.14
C ASP A 91 -18.04 -1.94 -8.74
N GLY A 92 -18.33 -1.90 -7.45
CA GLY A 92 -19.66 -2.12 -6.89
C GLY A 92 -20.14 -3.58 -6.96
N LYS A 93 -19.28 -4.53 -7.33
CA LYS A 93 -19.53 -5.98 -7.42
C LYS A 93 -18.59 -6.80 -6.52
N GLY A 94 -17.73 -6.13 -5.76
CA GLY A 94 -16.77 -6.72 -4.82
C GLY A 94 -15.36 -6.87 -5.37
N GLY A 95 -15.02 -6.13 -6.44
CA GLY A 95 -13.67 -5.99 -6.98
C GLY A 95 -13.34 -4.52 -7.26
N PHE A 96 -12.25 -4.29 -7.99
CA PHE A 96 -11.79 -2.95 -8.34
C PHE A 96 -11.58 -2.80 -9.87
N ASN A 97 -11.89 -1.62 -10.38
CA ASN A 97 -11.64 -1.25 -11.77
C ASN A 97 -10.14 -1.03 -11.98
N MET A 98 -9.45 -1.99 -12.57
CA MET A 98 -8.03 -1.90 -12.91
C MET A 98 -7.83 -1.11 -14.20
N ASN A 99 -6.86 -0.20 -14.20
CA ASN A 99 -6.42 0.42 -15.44
C ASN A 99 -5.66 -0.61 -16.29
N SER A 100 -6.13 -0.84 -17.51
CA SER A 100 -5.50 -1.76 -18.47
C SER A 100 -4.30 -1.15 -19.22
N HIS A 101 -4.02 0.14 -19.03
CA HIS A 101 -3.03 0.90 -19.80
C HIS A 101 -1.63 0.91 -19.15
N GLY A 102 -1.23 -0.16 -18.48
CA GLY A 102 0.15 -0.37 -18.03
C GLY A 102 0.94 -1.13 -19.10
N LEU A 103 2.14 -0.64 -19.43
CA LEU A 103 3.07 -1.22 -20.42
C LEU A 103 3.12 -2.75 -20.33
N ASP A 104 2.62 -3.35 -21.41
CA ASP A 104 2.64 -4.77 -21.75
C ASP A 104 1.90 -5.74 -20.80
N SER A 105 1.22 -6.70 -21.43
CA SER A 105 0.69 -7.93 -20.83
C SER A 105 1.76 -8.82 -20.12
N PHE A 106 2.95 -8.29 -19.85
CA PHE A 106 4.02 -8.90 -19.08
C PHE A 106 3.84 -8.59 -17.59
N GLY A 107 3.15 -9.48 -16.89
CA GLY A 107 3.15 -9.48 -15.42
C GLY A 107 1.98 -8.77 -14.74
N SER A 108 0.95 -8.35 -15.48
CA SER A 108 -0.34 -8.03 -14.85
C SER A 108 -0.87 -9.28 -14.14
N PRO A 109 -0.99 -9.28 -12.80
CA PRO A 109 -1.52 -10.43 -12.09
C PRO A 109 -2.95 -10.71 -12.55
N PRO A 110 -3.43 -11.96 -12.42
CA PRO A 110 -4.85 -12.25 -12.61
C PRO A 110 -5.70 -11.24 -11.80
N PRO A 111 -6.82 -10.73 -12.35
CA PRO A 111 -7.63 -9.73 -11.67
C PRO A 111 -8.00 -10.10 -10.23
N ASP A 112 -8.28 -11.39 -9.99
CA ASP A 112 -8.58 -11.93 -8.67
C ASP A 112 -7.42 -11.77 -7.67
N LEU A 113 -6.18 -11.90 -8.12
CA LEU A 113 -5.00 -11.71 -7.28
C LEU A 113 -4.79 -10.24 -6.95
N SER A 114 -5.02 -9.35 -7.93
CA SER A 114 -4.96 -7.90 -7.73
C SER A 114 -6.05 -7.41 -6.76
N ASP A 115 -7.28 -7.88 -6.92
CA ASP A 115 -8.40 -7.61 -6.00
C ASP A 115 -8.05 -8.07 -4.56
N ALA A 116 -7.56 -9.30 -4.42
CA ALA A 116 -7.17 -9.86 -3.13
C ALA A 116 -6.05 -9.05 -2.47
N TYR A 117 -5.06 -8.63 -3.25
CA TYR A 117 -3.96 -7.81 -2.77
C TYR A 117 -4.42 -6.44 -2.28
N ILE A 118 -5.25 -5.73 -3.05
CA ILE A 118 -5.79 -4.43 -2.65
C ILE A 118 -6.66 -4.56 -1.40
N LEU A 119 -7.51 -5.59 -1.34
CA LEU A 119 -8.32 -5.88 -0.15
C LEU A 119 -7.44 -6.13 1.08
N TRP A 120 -6.37 -6.91 0.94
CA TRP A 120 -5.43 -7.14 2.02
C TRP A 120 -4.75 -5.85 2.49
N VAL A 121 -4.37 -4.96 1.58
CA VAL A 121 -3.82 -3.65 1.94
C VAL A 121 -4.84 -2.82 2.73
N LEU A 122 -6.06 -2.68 2.22
CA LEU A 122 -7.10 -1.86 2.86
C LEU A 122 -7.50 -2.37 4.25
N THR A 123 -7.48 -3.70 4.44
CA THR A 123 -7.70 -4.30 5.78
C THR A 123 -6.50 -4.12 6.71
N SER A 124 -5.28 -4.08 6.16
CA SER A 124 -4.04 -4.00 6.95
C SER A 124 -3.71 -2.59 7.45
N ILE A 125 -4.24 -1.53 6.84
CA ILE A 125 -3.96 -0.15 7.26
C ILE A 125 -4.68 0.26 8.56
N GLY A 126 -5.55 -0.59 9.11
CA GLY A 126 -6.16 -0.37 10.43
C GLY A 126 -7.19 0.75 10.49
N LYS A 127 -7.73 1.15 9.33
CA LYS A 127 -8.88 2.06 9.21
C LYS A 127 -10.19 1.27 9.24
N ASP A 128 -11.23 1.85 9.82
CA ASP A 128 -12.59 1.31 9.76
C ASP A 128 -13.19 1.62 8.37
N ILE A 129 -13.10 0.64 7.47
CA ILE A 129 -13.55 0.73 6.09
C ILE A 129 -14.54 -0.40 5.86
N ASP A 130 -15.74 -0.09 5.36
CA ASP A 130 -16.69 -1.10 4.91
C ASP A 130 -16.19 -1.78 3.63
N LEU A 131 -15.79 -3.04 3.79
CA LEU A 131 -15.25 -3.92 2.75
C LEU A 131 -16.00 -5.26 2.69
N GLU A 132 -17.21 -5.34 3.27
CA GLU A 132 -17.94 -6.61 3.40
C GLU A 132 -18.15 -7.29 2.04
N LYS A 133 -18.44 -6.49 1.00
CA LYS A 133 -18.71 -6.98 -0.35
C LYS A 133 -17.45 -7.57 -0.99
N GLU A 134 -16.33 -6.87 -0.89
CA GLU A 134 -15.03 -7.28 -1.41
C GLU A 134 -14.51 -8.53 -0.69
N ILE A 135 -14.69 -8.60 0.63
CA ILE A 135 -14.35 -9.77 1.46
C ILE A 135 -15.16 -10.98 1.02
N LYS A 136 -16.50 -10.84 0.94
CA LYS A 136 -17.39 -11.94 0.53
C LYS A 136 -17.01 -12.46 -0.85
N LYS A 137 -16.79 -11.55 -1.81
CA LYS A 137 -16.43 -11.92 -3.18
C LYS A 137 -15.10 -12.68 -3.26
N ASN A 138 -14.08 -12.23 -2.52
CA ASN A 138 -12.78 -12.91 -2.46
C ASN A 138 -12.88 -14.30 -1.82
N ILE A 139 -13.67 -14.48 -0.76
CA ILE A 139 -13.91 -15.80 -0.14
C ILE A 139 -14.60 -16.76 -1.12
N GLU A 140 -15.61 -16.29 -1.86
CA GLU A 140 -16.29 -17.10 -2.88
C GLU A 140 -15.32 -17.56 -3.98
N LYS A 141 -14.49 -16.65 -4.49
CA LYS A 141 -13.45 -16.97 -5.50
C LYS A 141 -12.43 -17.98 -4.97
N ALA A 142 -11.92 -17.79 -3.76
CA ALA A 142 -10.92 -18.68 -3.15
C ALA A 142 -11.45 -20.11 -2.97
N LYS A 143 -12.71 -20.27 -2.55
CA LYS A 143 -13.34 -21.61 -2.43
C LYS A 143 -13.47 -22.31 -3.77
N ALA A 144 -13.89 -21.59 -4.82
CA ALA A 144 -14.04 -22.16 -6.15
C ALA A 144 -12.72 -22.67 -6.75
N GLN A 145 -11.58 -22.07 -6.39
CA GLN A 145 -10.25 -22.50 -6.83
C GLN A 145 -9.69 -23.69 -6.02
N GLY A 146 -10.10 -23.86 -4.76
CA GLY A 146 -9.68 -24.97 -3.90
C GLY A 146 -10.39 -26.30 -4.16
N ASP A 147 -11.50 -26.27 -4.90
CA ASP A 147 -12.30 -27.45 -5.29
C ASP A 147 -11.95 -27.96 -6.71
N SER A 148 -10.83 -27.53 -7.30
CA SER A 148 -10.35 -27.90 -8.66
C SER A 148 -9.12 -28.78 -8.64
#